data_AF-A0A635R8J7-F1
#
_entry.id   AF-A0A635R8J7-F1
#
_cell.length_a   1.000
_cell.length_b   1.000
_cell.length_c   1.000
_cell.angle_alpha   90.00
_cell.angle_beta   90.00
_cell.angle_gamma   90.00
#
_symmetry.space_group_name_H-M   'P 1'
#
loop_
_entity.id
_entity.type
_entity.pdbx_description
1 polymer ?
#
loop_
_entity_poly.entity_id
_entity_poly.type
_entity_poly.pdbx_seq_one_letter_code
_entity_poly.pdbx_strand_id
1 'polypeptide(L)'
;MVKIHFNPATVYHNFWAAVEETTYAPALRMTVKEKQAVTVQLIHTALEDIFYSIPRMPNTRLPDFLEDYTDSFVLTNLLVNSGKMSPPKKIQTRRLRIEQTVFGETPVGFEQREVCVLRPKSYLLGLAFDDCYDVLLCEVEQLVKQGFEAVNQPFNPYLTVEIEPHLTPRGQIAMMELRVGEDIRFVHYRNCFPEKRYDPNYPTRTRDV
;
A
#
# COMPACT_ATOMS: atom_id res chain seq x y z
N MET A 1 8.94 -3.87 -27.46
CA MET A 1 8.74 -3.46 -26.06
C MET A 1 7.99 -2.15 -26.09
N VAL A 2 6.80 -2.10 -25.49
CA VAL A 2 5.93 -0.92 -25.51
C VAL A 2 6.17 -0.10 -24.26
N LYS A 3 6.18 1.22 -24.41
CA LYS A 3 6.39 2.18 -23.33
C LYS A 3 5.08 2.90 -23.07
N ILE A 4 4.57 2.80 -21.85
CA ILE A 4 3.40 3.54 -21.39
C ILE A 4 3.87 4.56 -20.36
N HIS A 5 3.41 5.80 -20.49
CA HIS A 5 3.80 6.90 -19.61
C HIS A 5 2.62 7.33 -18.73
N PHE A 6 2.87 7.53 -17.44
CA PHE A 6 1.86 7.96 -16.47
C PHE A 6 2.45 9.04 -15.58
N ASN A 7 1.61 10.02 -15.27
CA ASN A 7 1.94 11.13 -14.40
C ASN A 7 1.43 10.84 -12.97
N PRO A 8 2.32 10.62 -11.99
CA PRO A 8 1.92 10.38 -10.61
C PRO A 8 1.11 11.53 -9.99
N ALA A 9 1.25 12.75 -10.49
CA ALA A 9 0.55 13.92 -9.96
C ALA A 9 -0.98 13.81 -10.13
N THR A 10 -1.46 13.22 -11.22
CA THR A 10 -2.90 13.04 -11.44
C THR A 10 -3.51 12.11 -10.39
N VAL A 11 -2.85 10.96 -10.15
CA VAL A 11 -3.27 9.98 -9.14
C VAL A 11 -3.16 10.57 -7.73
N TYR A 12 -2.10 11.36 -7.47
CA TYR A 12 -1.92 12.07 -6.20
C TYR A 12 -3.13 12.96 -5.88
N HIS A 13 -3.54 13.80 -6.82
CA HIS A 13 -4.61 14.77 -6.58
C HIS A 13 -5.95 14.09 -6.30
N ASN A 14 -6.30 13.06 -7.08
CA ASN A 14 -7.58 12.37 -6.93
C ASN A 14 -7.65 11.58 -5.60
N PHE A 15 -6.60 10.82 -5.29
CA PHE A 15 -6.58 10.01 -4.07
C PHE A 15 -6.64 10.88 -2.81
N TRP A 16 -5.80 11.91 -2.72
CA TRP A 16 -5.79 12.76 -1.54
C TRP A 16 -7.03 13.64 -1.43
N ALA A 17 -7.66 14.01 -2.55
CA ALA A 17 -8.98 14.65 -2.52
C ALA A 17 -10.04 13.70 -1.95
N ALA A 18 -10.09 12.44 -2.40
CA ALA A 18 -11.01 11.44 -1.87
C ALA A 18 -10.78 11.17 -0.37
N VAL A 19 -9.51 11.12 0.06
CA VAL A 19 -9.16 10.99 1.49
C VAL A 19 -9.62 12.20 2.28
N GLU A 20 -9.47 13.42 1.76
CA GLU A 20 -9.89 14.66 2.43
C GLU A 20 -11.42 14.81 2.52
N GLU A 21 -12.17 14.20 1.60
CA GLU A 21 -13.64 14.08 1.70
C GLU A 21 -14.09 13.14 2.82
N THR A 22 -13.22 12.22 3.27
CA THR A 22 -13.55 11.34 4.39
C THR A 22 -13.50 12.06 5.74
N THR A 23 -14.35 11.62 6.66
CA THR A 23 -14.33 12.09 8.06
C THR A 23 -13.07 11.66 8.82
N TYR A 24 -12.24 10.79 8.25
CA TYR A 24 -11.05 10.19 8.86
C TYR A 24 -9.76 10.95 8.55
N ALA A 25 -9.78 11.88 7.59
CA ALA A 25 -8.61 12.68 7.22
C ALA A 25 -7.84 13.30 8.41
N PRO A 26 -8.49 13.80 9.48
CA PRO A 26 -7.79 14.38 10.63
C PRO A 26 -6.90 13.40 11.40
N ALA A 27 -7.09 12.09 11.22
CA ALA A 27 -6.26 11.07 11.87
C ALA A 27 -4.89 10.88 11.19
N LEU A 28 -4.74 11.32 9.95
CA LEU A 28 -3.49 11.24 9.19
C LEU A 28 -2.65 12.51 9.38
N ARG A 29 -1.50 12.38 10.03
CA ARG A 29 -0.56 13.49 10.23
C ARG A 29 0.60 13.37 9.27
N MET A 30 0.37 13.82 8.04
CA MET A 30 1.37 13.76 6.96
C MET A 30 1.67 15.13 6.39
N THR A 31 2.93 15.38 6.10
CA THR A 31 3.40 16.50 5.29
C THR A 31 3.13 16.24 3.81
N VAL A 32 3.15 17.30 2.99
CA VAL A 32 2.96 17.18 1.53
C VAL A 32 4.01 16.26 0.89
N LYS A 33 5.25 16.28 1.39
CA LYS A 33 6.33 15.41 0.88
C LYS A 33 6.07 13.93 1.18
N GLU A 34 5.59 13.63 2.38
CA GLU A 34 5.24 12.26 2.78
C GLU A 34 4.04 11.75 1.99
N LYS A 35 3.02 12.60 1.78
CA LYS A 35 1.88 12.28 0.90
C LYS A 35 2.35 11.89 -0.50
N GLN A 36 3.30 12.62 -1.08
CA GLN A 36 3.85 12.32 -2.40
C GLN A 36 4.60 10.98 -2.42
N ALA A 37 5.41 10.70 -1.40
CA ALA A 37 6.15 9.44 -1.29
C ALA A 37 5.19 8.24 -1.17
N VAL A 38 4.16 8.35 -0.33
CA VAL A 38 3.14 7.32 -0.16
C VAL A 38 2.36 7.10 -1.45
N THR A 39 1.98 8.15 -2.19
CA THR A 39 1.30 7.96 -3.48
C THR A 39 2.12 7.11 -4.45
N VAL A 40 3.45 7.30 -4.51
CA VAL A 40 4.31 6.49 -5.39
C VAL A 40 4.29 5.02 -4.96
N GLN A 41 4.36 4.75 -3.65
CA GLN A 41 4.28 3.41 -3.10
C GLN A 41 2.90 2.76 -3.35
N LEU A 42 1.82 3.53 -3.24
CA LEU A 42 0.47 3.08 -3.56
C LEU A 42 0.29 2.77 -5.03
N ILE A 43 0.89 3.55 -5.93
CA ILE A 43 0.87 3.24 -7.37
C ILE A 43 1.65 1.95 -7.64
N HIS A 44 2.79 1.73 -7.00
CA HIS A 44 3.52 0.46 -7.14
C HIS A 44 2.64 -0.72 -6.71
N THR A 45 1.97 -0.59 -5.57
CA THR A 45 1.06 -1.61 -5.04
C THR A 45 -0.14 -1.83 -5.96
N ALA A 46 -0.72 -0.76 -6.51
CA ALA A 46 -1.80 -0.88 -7.48
C ALA A 46 -1.34 -1.61 -8.75
N LEU A 47 -0.11 -1.36 -9.22
CA LEU A 47 0.48 -2.07 -10.35
C LEU A 47 0.74 -3.56 -10.02
N GLU A 48 1.15 -3.88 -8.78
CA GLU A 48 1.25 -5.28 -8.30
C GLU A 48 -0.11 -5.99 -8.34
N ASP A 49 -1.20 -5.30 -7.96
CA ASP A 49 -2.54 -5.88 -7.98
C ASP A 49 -3.13 -5.97 -9.41
N ILE A 50 -2.73 -5.08 -10.33
CA ILE A 50 -3.15 -5.09 -11.74
C ILE A 50 -2.40 -6.17 -12.55
N PHE A 51 -1.08 -6.29 -12.39
CA PHE A 51 -0.24 -7.19 -13.19
C PHE A 51 0.22 -8.42 -12.41
N TYR A 52 -0.28 -9.59 -12.80
CA TYR A 52 0.08 -10.86 -12.17
C TYR A 52 1.52 -11.31 -12.44
N SER A 53 2.24 -10.61 -13.31
CA SER A 53 3.67 -10.84 -13.52
C SER A 53 4.54 -10.29 -12.39
N ILE A 54 4.03 -9.31 -11.63
CA ILE A 54 4.81 -8.66 -10.58
C ILE A 54 4.65 -9.47 -9.28
N PRO A 55 5.76 -9.89 -8.65
CA PRO A 55 5.68 -10.60 -7.37
C PRO A 55 5.02 -9.72 -6.30
N ARG A 56 4.10 -10.31 -5.54
CA ARG A 56 3.52 -9.64 -4.37
C ARG A 56 4.58 -9.43 -3.31
N MET A 57 4.84 -8.18 -2.95
CA MET A 57 5.75 -7.87 -1.86
C MET A 57 5.04 -8.01 -0.51
N PRO A 58 5.71 -8.52 0.54
CA PRO A 58 5.16 -8.53 1.88
C PRO A 58 5.15 -7.10 2.45
N ASN A 59 4.10 -6.75 3.20
CA ASN A 59 3.95 -5.46 3.89
C ASN A 59 3.92 -4.22 2.96
N THR A 60 3.39 -4.38 1.75
CA THR A 60 3.19 -3.27 0.80
C THR A 60 1.72 -2.91 0.65
N ARG A 61 0.87 -3.15 1.65
CA ARG A 61 -0.56 -2.79 1.56
C ARG A 61 -0.78 -1.35 2.03
N LEU A 62 -1.92 -0.77 1.63
CA LEU A 62 -2.33 0.58 2.05
C LEU A 62 -2.13 0.85 3.56
N PRO A 63 -2.55 -0.07 4.47
CA PRO A 63 -2.40 0.18 5.90
C PRO A 63 -0.94 0.27 6.34
N ASP A 64 -0.03 -0.47 5.69
CA ASP A 64 1.39 -0.51 6.03
C ASP A 64 2.07 0.84 5.74
N PHE A 65 1.69 1.51 4.66
CA PHE A 65 2.24 2.84 4.31
C PHE A 65 1.69 3.98 5.18
N LEU A 66 0.49 3.81 5.73
CA LEU A 66 -0.18 4.82 6.54
C LEU A 66 0.05 4.63 8.05
N GLU A 67 0.55 3.46 8.48
CA GLU A 67 0.64 3.07 9.89
C GLU A 67 1.44 4.07 10.74
N ASP A 68 2.57 4.53 10.20
CA ASP A 68 3.49 5.45 10.87
C ASP A 68 2.92 6.86 11.06
N TYR A 69 2.00 7.26 10.18
CA TYR A 69 1.42 8.60 10.16
C TYR A 69 0.06 8.71 10.85
N THR A 70 -0.44 7.59 11.38
CA THR A 70 -1.80 7.50 11.90
C THR A 70 -1.86 7.56 13.42
N ASP A 71 -2.66 8.49 13.94
CA ASP A 71 -3.04 8.51 15.35
C ASP A 71 -4.19 7.52 15.60
N SER A 72 -3.86 6.36 16.18
CA SER A 72 -4.81 5.27 16.43
C SER A 72 -5.97 5.68 17.34
N PHE A 73 -5.73 6.58 18.29
CA PHE A 73 -6.78 7.00 19.22
C PHE A 73 -7.80 7.90 18.53
N VAL A 74 -7.31 8.87 17.75
CA VAL A 74 -8.17 9.76 16.96
C VAL A 74 -8.96 8.95 15.93
N LEU A 75 -8.31 8.05 15.19
CA LEU A 75 -8.98 7.22 14.19
C LEU A 75 -10.07 6.35 14.80
N THR A 76 -9.81 5.73 15.96
CA THR A 76 -10.80 4.90 16.65
C THR A 76 -12.03 5.71 17.04
N ASN A 77 -11.85 6.92 17.58
CA ASN A 77 -12.97 7.78 17.95
C ASN A 77 -13.80 8.21 16.73
N LEU A 78 -13.14 8.54 15.61
CA LEU A 78 -13.83 8.89 14.37
C LEU A 78 -14.63 7.72 13.79
N LEU A 79 -14.08 6.50 13.83
CA LEU A 79 -14.75 5.27 13.37
C LEU A 79 -15.92 4.85 14.26
N VAL A 80 -15.84 5.13 15.56
CA VAL A 80 -16.97 4.92 16.48
C VAL A 80 -18.07 5.95 16.22
N ASN A 81 -17.70 7.22 16.01
CA ASN A 81 -18.66 8.30 15.72
C ASN A 81 -19.38 8.09 14.38
N SER A 82 -18.71 7.51 13.38
CA SER A 82 -19.33 7.15 12.10
C SER A 82 -20.16 5.87 12.14
N GLY A 83 -20.19 5.16 13.28
CA GLY A 83 -20.93 3.91 13.44
C GLY A 83 -20.27 2.70 12.76
N LYS A 84 -19.07 2.85 12.18
CA LYS A 84 -18.31 1.73 11.58
C LYS A 84 -17.71 0.78 12.63
N MET A 85 -17.63 1.20 13.91
CA MET A 85 -17.04 0.40 14.98
C MET A 85 -17.77 0.53 16.32
N SER A 86 -17.81 -0.55 17.10
CA SER A 86 -18.22 -0.52 18.50
C SER A 86 -17.16 0.18 19.37
N PRO A 87 -17.55 0.86 20.46
CA PRO A 87 -16.60 1.53 21.35
C PRO A 87 -15.56 0.55 21.92
N PRO A 88 -14.30 1.00 22.10
CA PRO A 88 -13.22 0.14 22.57
C PRO A 88 -13.48 -0.35 23.99
N LYS A 89 -13.07 -1.59 24.28
CA LYS A 89 -13.17 -2.17 25.62
C LYS A 89 -12.25 -1.41 26.57
N LYS A 90 -12.82 -0.94 27.68
CA LYS A 90 -12.06 -0.29 28.76
C LYS A 90 -11.64 -1.34 29.78
N ILE A 91 -10.37 -1.35 30.16
CA ILE A 91 -9.81 -2.26 31.16
C ILE A 91 -9.10 -1.42 32.21
N GLN A 92 -9.34 -1.74 33.49
CA GLN A 92 -8.58 -1.15 34.58
C GLN A 92 -7.21 -1.82 34.69
N THR A 93 -6.16 -1.03 34.54
CA THR A 93 -4.78 -1.48 34.66
C THR A 93 -4.13 -0.81 35.86
N ARG A 94 -3.38 -1.58 36.65
CA ARG A 94 -2.62 -1.09 37.80
C ARG A 94 -1.19 -0.81 37.34
N ARG A 95 -0.77 0.46 37.30
CA ARG A 95 0.61 0.85 36.99
C ARG A 95 1.37 1.20 38.26
N LEU A 96 2.63 0.77 38.34
CA LEU A 96 3.52 1.18 39.40
C LEU A 96 3.90 2.65 39.17
N ARG A 97 3.64 3.52 40.14
CA ARG A 97 4.04 4.93 40.10
C ARG A 97 5.48 5.00 40.59
N ILE A 98 6.35 5.55 39.75
CA ILE A 98 7.76 5.76 40.03
C ILE A 98 7.98 7.26 40.15
N GLU A 99 8.60 7.70 41.24
CA GLU A 99 9.04 9.09 41.41
C GLU A 99 10.56 9.15 41.34
N GLN A 100 11.06 10.11 40.55
CA GLN A 100 12.49 10.40 40.49
C GLN A 100 12.87 11.26 41.69
N THR A 101 13.71 10.70 42.55
CA THR A 101 14.31 11.38 43.70
C THR A 101 15.80 11.59 43.46
N VAL A 102 16.45 12.38 44.33
CA VAL A 102 17.90 12.63 44.28
C VAL A 102 18.74 11.35 44.36
N PHE A 103 18.16 10.25 44.87
CA PHE A 103 18.79 8.93 44.99
C PHE A 103 18.38 7.93 43.90
N GLY A 104 17.62 8.36 42.89
CA GLY A 104 17.15 7.53 41.78
C GLY A 104 15.63 7.31 41.75
N GLU A 105 15.21 6.33 40.97
CA GLU A 105 13.81 5.96 40.76
C GLU A 105 13.27 5.15 41.95
N THR A 106 12.30 5.71 42.66
CA THR A 106 11.66 5.06 43.82
C THR A 106 10.20 4.74 43.52
N PRO A 107 9.74 3.49 43.76
CA PRO A 107 8.34 3.14 43.57
C PRO A 107 7.50 3.67 44.73
N VAL A 108 6.56 4.57 44.44
CA VAL A 108 5.76 5.30 45.45
C VAL A 108 4.39 4.65 45.68
N GLY A 109 3.97 3.77 44.79
CA GLY A 109 2.74 3.01 44.95
C GLY A 109 2.19 2.53 43.62
N PHE A 110 0.90 2.20 43.61
CA PHE A 110 0.20 1.76 42.41
C PHE A 110 -0.96 2.69 42.09
N GLU A 111 -1.01 3.16 40.85
CA GLU A 111 -2.13 3.94 40.31
C GLU A 111 -3.00 3.01 39.47
N GLN A 112 -4.31 2.96 39.76
CA GLN A 112 -5.28 2.33 38.89
C GLN A 112 -5.68 3.34 37.81
N ARG A 113 -5.42 3.02 36.54
CA ARG A 113 -5.88 3.78 35.39
C ARG A 113 -6.75 2.94 34.49
N GLU A 114 -7.83 3.55 34.01
CA GLU A 114 -8.66 2.98 32.96
C GLU A 114 -7.92 3.18 31.62
N VAL A 115 -7.68 2.09 30.89
CA VAL A 115 -7.01 2.10 29.59
C VAL A 115 -7.96 1.51 28.54
N CYS A 116 -8.07 2.16 27.39
CA CYS A 116 -8.82 1.65 26.25
C CYS A 116 -7.96 0.67 25.46
N VAL A 117 -8.45 -0.54 25.22
CA VAL A 117 -7.80 -1.49 24.31
C VAL A 117 -8.21 -1.16 22.88
N LEU A 118 -7.27 -0.63 22.11
CA LEU A 118 -7.47 -0.29 20.70
C LEU A 118 -7.27 -1.53 19.82
N ARG A 119 -7.95 -1.55 18.68
CA ARG A 119 -7.73 -2.54 17.61
C ARG A 119 -6.40 -2.25 16.89
N PRO A 120 -5.79 -3.23 16.21
CA PRO A 120 -4.57 -3.00 15.45
C PRO A 120 -4.77 -1.93 14.37
N LYS A 121 -3.73 -1.13 14.11
CA LYS A 121 -3.78 -0.02 13.15
C LYS A 121 -4.17 -0.48 11.75
N SER A 122 -3.65 -1.62 11.31
CA SER A 122 -4.00 -2.21 10.01
C SER A 122 -5.51 -2.40 9.81
N TYR A 123 -6.21 -2.86 10.85
CA TYR A 123 -7.66 -3.02 10.83
C TYR A 123 -8.41 -1.69 10.81
N LEU A 124 -7.95 -0.71 11.60
CA LEU A 124 -8.56 0.63 11.64
C LEU A 124 -8.42 1.34 10.29
N LEU A 125 -7.24 1.23 9.67
CA LEU A 125 -6.92 1.85 8.39
C LEU A 125 -7.68 1.22 7.24
N GLY A 126 -7.80 -0.11 7.22
CA GLY A 126 -8.61 -0.78 6.19
C GLY A 126 -10.07 -0.32 6.21
N LEU A 127 -10.70 -0.30 7.40
CA LEU A 127 -12.08 0.19 7.54
C LEU A 127 -12.29 1.66 7.12
N ALA A 128 -11.25 2.48 7.25
CA ALA A 128 -11.32 3.90 6.97
C ALA A 128 -11.03 4.24 5.50
N PHE A 129 -10.06 3.54 4.88
CA PHE A 129 -9.46 3.96 3.62
C PHE A 129 -9.40 2.89 2.53
N ASP A 130 -9.84 1.64 2.77
CA ASP A 130 -9.88 0.61 1.71
C ASP A 130 -10.75 1.08 0.53
N ASP A 131 -11.90 1.70 0.82
CA ASP A 131 -12.78 2.29 -0.21
C ASP A 131 -12.03 3.34 -1.07
N CYS A 132 -11.15 4.14 -0.45
CA CYS A 132 -10.34 5.13 -1.17
C CYS A 132 -9.25 4.47 -2.03
N TYR A 133 -8.70 3.35 -1.56
CA TYR A 133 -7.71 2.59 -2.31
C TYR A 133 -8.32 1.87 -3.53
N ASP A 134 -9.54 1.33 -3.40
CA ASP A 134 -10.26 0.72 -4.52
C ASP A 134 -10.52 1.73 -5.65
N VAL A 135 -10.86 2.97 -5.29
CA VAL A 135 -10.98 4.08 -6.25
C VAL A 135 -9.63 4.35 -6.93
N LEU A 136 -8.54 4.45 -6.17
CA LEU A 136 -7.19 4.62 -6.73
C LEU A 136 -6.82 3.48 -7.68
N LEU A 137 -7.11 2.23 -7.31
CA LEU A 137 -6.82 1.05 -8.12
C LEU A 137 -7.55 1.15 -9.47
N CYS A 138 -8.84 1.51 -9.45
CA CYS A 138 -9.63 1.70 -10.66
C CYS A 138 -9.07 2.81 -11.56
N GLU A 139 -8.64 3.94 -10.98
CA GLU A 139 -8.04 5.03 -11.73
C GLU A 139 -6.70 4.64 -12.37
N VAL A 140 -5.82 3.98 -11.62
CA VAL A 140 -4.54 3.49 -12.15
C VAL A 140 -4.79 2.47 -13.26
N GLU A 141 -5.74 1.55 -13.09
CA GLU A 141 -6.10 0.58 -14.13
C GLU A 141 -6.63 1.26 -15.40
N GLN A 142 -7.46 2.29 -15.26
CA GLN A 142 -7.95 3.08 -16.40
C GLN A 142 -6.81 3.81 -17.13
N LEU A 143 -5.88 4.44 -16.40
CA LEU A 143 -4.72 5.10 -16.99
C LEU A 143 -3.85 4.09 -17.75
N VAL A 144 -3.63 2.91 -17.18
CA VAL A 144 -2.90 1.83 -17.84
C VAL A 144 -3.61 1.39 -19.11
N LYS A 145 -4.93 1.13 -19.06
CA LYS A 145 -5.73 0.72 -20.23
C LYS A 145 -5.70 1.78 -21.35
N GLN A 146 -5.84 3.05 -21.02
CA GLN A 146 -5.71 4.16 -21.99
C GLN A 146 -4.32 4.18 -22.63
N GLY A 147 -3.28 3.90 -21.85
CA GLY A 147 -1.91 3.75 -22.34
C GLY A 147 -1.76 2.60 -23.35
N PHE A 148 -2.40 1.46 -23.10
CA PHE A 148 -2.44 0.33 -24.03
C PHE A 148 -3.20 0.65 -25.32
N GLU A 149 -4.35 1.32 -25.21
CA GLU A 149 -5.14 1.78 -26.35
C GLU A 149 -4.35 2.76 -27.24
N ALA A 150 -3.62 3.71 -26.63
CA ALA A 150 -2.80 4.66 -27.36
C ALA A 150 -1.68 4.01 -28.21
N VAL A 151 -1.22 2.82 -27.82
CA VAL A 151 -0.20 2.05 -28.54
C VAL A 151 -0.82 0.93 -29.39
N ASN A 152 -2.15 0.90 -29.52
CA ASN A 152 -2.90 -0.14 -30.24
C ASN A 152 -2.56 -1.56 -29.79
N GLN A 153 -2.33 -1.76 -28.49
CA GLN A 153 -2.10 -3.08 -27.90
C GLN A 153 -3.25 -3.47 -26.98
N PRO A 154 -3.67 -4.75 -26.98
CA PRO A 154 -4.67 -5.21 -26.03
C PRO A 154 -4.08 -5.24 -24.62
N PHE A 155 -4.83 -4.72 -23.64
CA PHE A 155 -4.49 -4.87 -22.24
C PHE A 155 -4.53 -6.35 -21.83
N ASN A 156 -3.49 -6.82 -21.16
CA ASN A 156 -3.41 -8.18 -20.63
C ASN A 156 -2.68 -8.16 -19.26
N PRO A 157 -3.35 -8.59 -18.17
CA PRO A 157 -2.77 -8.61 -16.82
C PRO A 157 -1.55 -9.53 -16.67
N TYR A 158 -1.37 -10.47 -17.58
CA TYR A 158 -0.26 -11.44 -17.54
C TYR A 158 1.01 -10.93 -18.24
N LEU A 159 0.99 -9.73 -18.83
CA LEU A 159 2.19 -9.16 -19.45
C LEU A 159 3.25 -8.87 -18.40
N THR A 160 4.51 -9.19 -18.69
CA THR A 160 5.64 -8.78 -17.86
C THR A 160 5.80 -7.26 -17.93
N VAL A 161 5.91 -6.62 -16.78
CA VAL A 161 6.03 -5.16 -16.70
C VAL A 161 7.24 -4.75 -15.87
N GLU A 162 8.04 -3.84 -16.40
CA GLU A 162 9.11 -3.16 -15.67
C GLU A 162 8.71 -1.70 -15.44
N ILE A 163 8.87 -1.21 -14.22
CA ILE A 163 8.53 0.17 -13.83
C ILE A 163 9.83 0.98 -13.76
N GLU A 164 9.95 2.00 -14.60
CA GLU A 164 11.07 2.94 -14.57
C GLU A 164 10.60 4.35 -14.17
N PRO A 165 11.03 4.86 -13.00
CA PRO A 165 10.73 6.22 -12.61
C PRO A 165 11.67 7.21 -13.32
N HIS A 166 11.09 8.22 -13.96
CA HIS A 166 11.81 9.36 -14.54
C HIS A 166 11.82 10.51 -13.54
N LEU A 167 13.02 10.90 -13.11
CA LEU A 167 13.22 11.96 -12.13
C LEU A 167 13.45 13.32 -12.80
N THR A 168 12.90 14.36 -12.21
CA THR A 168 13.28 15.75 -12.48
C THR A 168 14.74 16.00 -12.06
N PRO A 169 15.39 17.08 -12.56
CA PRO A 169 16.73 17.47 -12.12
C PRO A 169 16.85 17.75 -10.61
N ARG A 170 15.72 17.95 -9.91
CA ARG A 170 15.65 18.14 -8.46
C ARG A 170 15.41 16.84 -7.67
N GLY A 171 15.42 15.68 -8.34
CA GLY A 171 15.21 14.38 -7.72
C GLY A 171 13.76 14.03 -7.41
N GLN A 172 12.79 14.82 -7.88
CA GLN A 172 11.36 14.51 -7.74
C GLN A 172 10.90 13.61 -8.89
N ILE A 173 10.00 12.66 -8.65
CA ILE A 173 9.44 11.81 -9.71
C ILE A 173 8.57 12.66 -10.62
N ALA A 174 8.97 12.79 -11.89
CA ALA A 174 8.24 13.55 -12.90
C ALA A 174 7.20 12.68 -13.60
N MET A 175 7.60 11.45 -13.91
CA MET A 175 6.85 10.52 -14.73
C MET A 175 7.29 9.11 -14.38
N MET A 176 6.43 8.13 -14.62
CA MET A 176 6.82 6.74 -14.57
C MET A 176 6.56 6.12 -15.95
N GLU A 177 7.46 5.23 -16.36
CA GLU A 177 7.41 4.48 -17.62
C GLU A 177 7.19 3.00 -17.30
N LEU A 178 6.15 2.40 -17.87
CA LEU A 178 5.94 0.95 -17.86
C LEU A 178 6.53 0.43 -19.16
N ARG A 179 7.53 -0.42 -19.05
CA ARG A 179 8.01 -1.21 -20.18
C ARG A 179 7.29 -2.54 -20.17
N VAL A 180 6.47 -2.72 -21.19
CA VAL A 180 5.64 -3.90 -21.36
C VAL A 180 6.38 -4.92 -22.24
N GLY A 181 6.52 -6.11 -21.69
CA GLY A 181 7.16 -7.27 -22.32
C GLY A 181 6.15 -8.31 -22.81
N GLU A 182 6.52 -9.59 -22.71
CA GLU A 182 5.71 -10.72 -23.16
C GLU A 182 4.78 -11.25 -22.06
N ASP A 183 3.81 -12.09 -22.41
CA ASP A 183 2.97 -12.77 -21.42
C ASP A 183 3.80 -13.77 -20.59
N ILE A 184 3.74 -13.64 -19.26
CA ILE A 184 4.48 -14.48 -18.32
C ILE A 184 4.17 -15.97 -18.48
N ARG A 185 2.96 -16.33 -18.96
CA ARG A 185 2.60 -17.73 -19.22
C ARG A 185 3.38 -18.30 -20.40
N PHE A 186 3.67 -17.49 -21.42
CA PHE A 186 4.55 -17.92 -22.52
C PHE A 186 6.00 -18.02 -22.08
N VAL A 187 6.47 -17.10 -21.24
CA VAL A 187 7.81 -17.18 -20.64
C VAL A 187 7.94 -18.46 -19.81
N HIS A 188 6.96 -18.74 -18.94
CA HIS A 188 6.91 -19.96 -18.14
C HIS A 188 6.88 -21.21 -19.03
N TYR A 189 6.01 -21.25 -20.05
CA TYR A 189 5.94 -22.36 -20.99
C TYR A 189 7.28 -22.63 -21.69
N ARG A 190 7.96 -21.59 -22.22
CA ARG A 190 9.28 -21.75 -22.87
C ARG A 190 10.34 -22.26 -21.90
N ASN A 191 10.29 -21.83 -20.64
CA ASN A 191 11.20 -22.29 -19.60
C ASN A 191 10.95 -23.76 -19.22
N CYS A 192 9.69 -24.21 -19.25
CA CYS A 192 9.32 -25.61 -19.01
C CYS A 192 9.60 -26.53 -20.20
N PHE A 193 9.55 -26.01 -21.44
CA PHE A 193 9.74 -26.76 -22.68
C PHE A 193 10.85 -26.15 -23.58
N PRO A 194 12.12 -26.14 -23.14
CA PRO A 194 13.20 -25.49 -23.88
C PRO A 194 13.44 -26.11 -25.26
N GLU A 195 13.26 -27.43 -25.40
CA GLU A 195 13.40 -28.14 -26.68
C GLU A 195 12.12 -28.14 -27.53
N LYS A 196 11.06 -27.44 -27.10
CA LYS A 196 9.74 -27.42 -27.74
C LYS A 196 9.07 -28.80 -27.88
N ARG A 197 9.58 -29.82 -27.19
CA ARG A 197 8.98 -31.15 -27.06
C ARG A 197 8.52 -31.36 -25.63
N TYR A 198 7.31 -31.90 -25.51
CA TYR A 198 6.79 -32.38 -24.24
C TYR A 198 7.52 -33.68 -23.87
N ASP A 199 8.16 -33.71 -22.70
CA ASP A 199 8.74 -34.91 -22.12
C ASP A 199 8.12 -35.12 -20.72
N PRO A 200 7.33 -36.19 -20.51
CA PRO A 200 6.69 -36.46 -19.23
C PRO A 200 7.69 -36.80 -18.11
N ASN A 201 8.94 -37.11 -18.45
CA ASN A 201 10.01 -37.42 -17.51
C ASN A 201 10.98 -36.24 -17.29
N TYR A 202 10.72 -35.08 -17.90
CA TYR A 202 11.59 -33.92 -17.73
C TYR A 202 11.57 -33.51 -16.25
N PRO A 203 12.70 -33.57 -15.55
CA PRO A 203 12.74 -33.14 -14.17
C PRO A 203 12.40 -31.66 -14.17
N THR A 204 11.27 -31.29 -13.56
CA THR A 204 10.98 -29.92 -13.18
C THR A 204 12.14 -29.46 -12.31
N ARG A 205 13.14 -28.83 -12.93
CA ARG A 205 14.19 -28.13 -12.21
C ARG A 205 13.46 -27.11 -11.35
N THR A 206 13.31 -27.41 -10.07
CA THR A 206 13.17 -26.41 -9.02
C THR A 206 14.39 -25.52 -9.18
N ARG A 207 14.22 -24.42 -9.92
CA ARG A 207 15.14 -23.30 -9.79
C ARG A 207 14.89 -22.79 -8.38
N ASP A 208 15.80 -23.12 -7.48
CA ASP A 208 15.96 -22.40 -6.22
C ASP A 208 16.13 -20.92 -6.57
N VAL A 209 15.07 -20.14 -6.35
CA VAL A 209 15.10 -18.68 -6.18
C VAL A 209 14.04 -18.33 -5.14
#